data_AF-A0A2D5G6B9-F1
#
_entry.id   AF-A0A2D5G6B9-F1
#
_cell.length_a   1.000
_cell.length_b   1.000
_cell.length_c   1.000
_cell.angle_alpha   90.00
_cell.angle_beta   90.00
_cell.angle_gamma   90.00
#
_symmetry.space_group_name_H-M   'P 1'
#
loop_
_entity.id
_entity.type
_entity.pdbx_description
1 polymer ?
#
loop_
_entity_poly.entity_id
_entity_poly.type
_entity_poly.pdbx_seq_one_letter_code
_entity_poly.pdbx_strand_id
1 'polypeptide(L)'
;MRSISRLRRSIGRSFLLLLAVSMAPSLTLGAEGLSDGLYADLETNRGRILLKLFYKRVPRTVANFVGLADGTQSWNDPISGDSRKSKFYDGLTFHRVIADFMVQGGDPLGTGSGGPGYRFADEFHPELRHNKPGILSMANAGPDTNGSQFFITHKETPWLDDKHSVFGEVVEGMDVVNTIEKGDRIEQMRIVRQGSDAEAFDEMAVISKADATRQALSEQNRKDLPEASSELDTSRVPQPDQPIASKVALEMLVIGYQGARIPKQDLYYDREGAAEVSAKLADLARRKGADFSELVDRFTDLPEQTRIPMIDQANPQLPPFLKPAFSLLEGQISDPVETPLGFLIFKRVSLELITASHVLISYQGALRSEQSRSKDEAMQLAQQLLAEIQDGRDFAEVAKEHSNGPSAPQGGVLGEFPRGMMVPEFDQAAFTLEPNTVSEVVETAFGFHIIKRIQ
;
A
#
# COMPACT_ATOMS: atom_id res chain seq x y z
N MET A 1 -34.53 -51.41 -73.62
CA MET A 1 -33.25 -51.99 -74.07
C MET A 1 -32.43 -50.88 -74.75
N ARG A 2 -31.12 -50.78 -74.43
CA ARG A 2 -29.96 -50.27 -75.22
C ARG A 2 -30.31 -49.43 -76.48
N SER A 3 -29.69 -48.30 -76.85
CA SER A 3 -28.33 -47.77 -76.65
C SER A 3 -28.07 -46.77 -77.81
N ILE A 4 -27.48 -45.60 -77.51
CA ILE A 4 -26.45 -44.86 -78.30
C ILE A 4 -26.80 -44.11 -79.61
N SER A 5 -26.37 -42.82 -79.57
CA SER A 5 -25.81 -41.93 -80.61
C SER A 5 -26.71 -41.05 -81.49
N ARG A 6 -26.48 -39.73 -81.42
CA ARG A 6 -25.65 -38.99 -82.41
C ARG A 6 -25.27 -37.58 -81.94
N LEU A 7 -24.12 -37.18 -82.46
CA LEU A 7 -23.29 -36.01 -82.18
C LEU A 7 -23.53 -34.92 -83.25
N ARG A 8 -23.63 -33.63 -82.90
CA ARG A 8 -22.89 -32.51 -83.56
C ARG A 8 -23.22 -31.10 -83.02
N ARG A 9 -22.18 -30.51 -82.41
CA ARG A 9 -21.65 -29.12 -82.45
C ARG A 9 -22.57 -27.96 -82.88
N SER A 10 -22.65 -26.95 -82.00
CA SER A 10 -22.49 -25.54 -82.38
C SER A 10 -21.66 -24.81 -81.32
N ILE A 11 -20.77 -23.94 -81.79
CA ILE A 11 -19.72 -23.22 -81.08
C ILE A 11 -20.29 -21.87 -80.65
N GLY A 12 -20.11 -21.49 -79.38
CA GLY A 12 -20.55 -20.20 -78.86
C GLY A 12 -19.84 -19.80 -77.57
N ARG A 13 -18.62 -19.27 -77.73
CA ARG A 13 -17.87 -18.33 -76.86
C ARG A 13 -17.99 -18.48 -75.33
N SER A 14 -16.89 -18.94 -74.75
CA SER A 14 -16.50 -18.80 -73.35
C SER A 14 -16.58 -17.36 -72.84
N PHE A 15 -17.16 -17.18 -71.65
CA PHE A 15 -16.77 -16.13 -70.69
C PHE A 15 -16.81 -16.78 -69.30
N LEU A 16 -15.70 -17.41 -68.91
CA LEU A 16 -15.47 -17.89 -67.55
C LEU A 16 -14.96 -16.68 -66.76
N LEU A 17 -15.81 -16.10 -65.91
CA LEU A 17 -15.39 -15.09 -64.95
C LEU A 17 -14.54 -15.81 -63.88
N LEU A 18 -13.21 -15.82 -64.07
CA LEU A 18 -12.27 -16.12 -63.01
C LEU A 18 -12.33 -14.96 -62.01
N LEU A 19 -13.04 -15.15 -60.90
CA LEU A 19 -12.85 -14.34 -59.70
C LEU A 19 -11.45 -14.64 -59.18
N ALA A 20 -10.47 -13.84 -59.61
CA ALA A 20 -9.20 -13.74 -58.93
C ALA A 20 -9.47 -13.09 -57.57
N VAL A 21 -9.63 -13.92 -56.54
CA VAL A 21 -9.48 -13.47 -55.15
C VAL A 21 -8.01 -13.09 -55.02
N SER A 22 -7.70 -11.81 -55.14
CA SER A 22 -6.42 -11.28 -54.72
C SER A 22 -6.34 -11.48 -53.21
N MET A 23 -5.66 -12.53 -52.76
CA MET A 23 -5.09 -12.51 -51.41
C MET A 23 -4.08 -11.38 -51.39
N ALA A 24 -4.51 -10.22 -50.87
CA ALA A 24 -3.56 -9.23 -50.41
C ALA A 24 -2.70 -9.94 -49.35
N PRO A 25 -1.37 -9.90 -49.44
CA PRO A 25 -0.56 -10.33 -48.33
C PRO A 25 -0.93 -9.41 -47.16
N SER A 26 -1.43 -9.97 -46.07
CA SER A 26 -1.40 -9.28 -44.79
C SER A 26 0.06 -8.90 -44.57
N LEU A 27 0.37 -7.62 -44.68
CA LEU A 27 1.67 -7.07 -44.31
C LEU A 27 1.81 -7.29 -42.80
N THR A 28 2.31 -8.46 -42.42
CA THR A 28 3.11 -8.57 -41.21
C THR A 28 4.33 -7.70 -41.47
N LEU A 29 4.29 -6.45 -41.01
CA LEU A 29 5.53 -5.72 -40.75
C LEU A 29 6.25 -6.53 -39.66
N GLY A 30 7.04 -7.51 -40.11
CA GLY A 30 8.01 -8.21 -39.29
C GLY A 30 9.08 -7.23 -38.82
N ALA A 31 9.95 -7.68 -37.94
CA ALA A 31 11.01 -6.94 -37.26
C ALA A 31 11.98 -6.09 -38.14
N GLU A 32 11.75 -5.96 -39.45
CA GLU A 32 12.52 -5.11 -40.35
C GLU A 32 12.34 -3.63 -40.02
N GLY A 33 13.37 -3.04 -39.39
CA GLY A 33 13.45 -1.60 -39.10
C GLY A 33 13.45 -1.23 -37.62
N LEU A 34 13.27 -2.18 -36.71
CA LEU A 34 13.40 -1.93 -35.27
C LEU A 34 14.87 -1.79 -34.87
N SER A 35 15.14 -0.87 -33.94
CA SER A 35 16.44 -0.80 -33.27
C SER A 35 16.60 -1.95 -32.29
N ASP A 36 17.84 -2.27 -31.93
CA ASP A 36 18.13 -3.29 -30.91
C ASP A 36 17.37 -2.97 -29.60
N GLY A 37 16.65 -3.97 -29.10
CA GLY A 37 15.75 -3.81 -27.96
C GLY A 37 14.77 -4.97 -27.79
N LEU A 38 14.06 -4.90 -26.67
CA LEU A 38 12.98 -5.82 -26.34
C LEU A 38 11.66 -5.07 -26.49
N TYR A 39 10.71 -5.66 -27.21
CA TYR A 39 9.45 -5.02 -27.55
C TYR A 39 8.27 -5.94 -27.28
N ALA A 40 7.10 -5.35 -27.04
CA ALA A 40 5.83 -6.04 -27.03
C ALA A 40 4.91 -5.48 -28.12
N ASP A 41 4.53 -6.35 -29.05
CA ASP A 41 3.60 -6.07 -30.15
C ASP A 41 2.20 -6.50 -29.71
N LEU A 42 1.35 -5.51 -29.43
CA LEU A 42 -0.02 -5.68 -28.97
C LEU A 42 -0.97 -5.48 -30.15
N GLU A 43 -1.65 -6.55 -30.54
CA GLU A 43 -2.76 -6.51 -31.48
C GLU A 43 -4.05 -6.36 -30.67
N THR A 44 -4.78 -5.27 -30.92
CA THR A 44 -6.07 -5.00 -30.27
C THR A 44 -7.18 -4.95 -31.31
N ASN A 45 -8.44 -5.03 -30.87
CA ASN A 45 -9.59 -4.82 -31.74
C ASN A 45 -9.72 -3.36 -32.28
N ARG A 46 -8.84 -2.43 -31.85
CA ARG A 46 -8.73 -1.06 -32.38
C ARG A 46 -7.51 -0.83 -33.27
N GLY A 47 -6.60 -1.79 -33.35
CA GLY A 47 -5.35 -1.66 -34.09
C GLY A 47 -4.13 -2.14 -33.31
N ARG A 48 -2.95 -1.92 -33.89
CA ARG A 48 -1.67 -2.37 -33.35
C ARG A 48 -1.02 -1.29 -32.47
N ILE A 49 -0.43 -1.71 -31.36
CA ILE A 49 0.40 -0.86 -30.48
C ILE A 49 1.75 -1.56 -30.29
N LEU A 50 2.85 -0.86 -30.54
CA LEU A 50 4.19 -1.38 -30.30
C LEU A 50 4.82 -0.68 -29.09
N LEU A 51 5.23 -1.48 -28.10
CA LEU A 51 5.82 -1.03 -26.85
C LEU A 51 7.31 -1.39 -26.80
N LYS A 52 8.19 -0.45 -26.48
CA LYS A 52 9.59 -0.72 -26.13
C LYS A 52 9.71 -0.99 -24.64
N LEU A 53 10.42 -2.04 -24.23
CA LEU A 53 10.56 -2.46 -22.84
C LEU A 53 11.96 -2.13 -22.29
N PHE A 54 12.02 -1.61 -21.07
CA PHE A 54 13.26 -1.14 -20.42
C PHE A 54 13.95 -2.21 -19.57
N TYR A 55 14.19 -3.39 -20.14
CA TYR A 55 14.66 -4.60 -19.43
C TYR A 55 16.01 -4.44 -18.71
N LYS A 56 16.83 -3.45 -19.07
CA LYS A 56 18.11 -3.16 -18.39
C LYS A 56 17.96 -2.34 -17.12
N ARG A 57 16.90 -1.53 -17.04
CA ARG A 57 16.66 -0.58 -15.94
C ARG A 57 15.73 -1.15 -14.89
N VAL A 58 14.71 -1.90 -15.32
CA VAL A 58 13.70 -2.54 -14.47
C VAL A 58 13.54 -4.02 -14.85
N PRO A 59 14.60 -4.83 -14.67
CA PRO A 59 14.66 -6.19 -15.19
C PRO A 59 13.58 -7.11 -14.61
N ARG A 60 13.25 -7.02 -13.32
CA ARG A 60 12.24 -7.92 -12.72
C ARG A 60 10.83 -7.63 -13.24
N THR A 61 10.52 -6.37 -13.48
CA THR A 61 9.24 -5.90 -14.01
C THR A 61 9.07 -6.33 -15.45
N VAL A 62 10.10 -6.13 -16.28
CA VAL A 62 10.05 -6.58 -17.68
C VAL A 62 10.05 -8.10 -17.79
N ALA A 63 10.86 -8.81 -16.98
CA ALA A 63 10.86 -10.27 -16.95
C ALA A 63 9.48 -10.83 -16.62
N ASN A 64 8.77 -10.23 -15.65
CA ASN A 64 7.39 -10.60 -15.34
C ASN A 64 6.45 -10.45 -16.54
N PHE A 65 6.47 -9.26 -17.16
CA PHE A 65 5.58 -8.94 -18.27
C PHE A 65 5.84 -9.85 -19.48
N VAL A 66 7.11 -10.04 -19.83
CA VAL A 66 7.56 -10.92 -20.92
C VAL A 66 7.18 -12.37 -20.62
N GLY A 67 7.45 -12.86 -19.41
CA GLY A 67 7.14 -14.23 -19.05
C GLY A 67 5.65 -14.54 -19.07
N LEU A 68 4.80 -13.59 -18.66
CA LEU A 68 3.35 -13.71 -18.78
C LEU A 68 2.88 -13.65 -20.25
N ALA A 69 3.46 -12.77 -21.06
CA ALA A 69 3.13 -12.64 -22.49
C ALA A 69 3.52 -13.88 -23.29
N ASP A 70 4.73 -14.40 -23.10
CA ASP A 70 5.24 -15.60 -23.78
C ASP A 70 4.65 -16.90 -23.19
N GLY A 71 4.08 -16.84 -21.99
CA GLY A 71 3.56 -18.00 -21.27
C GLY A 71 4.65 -18.87 -20.64
N THR A 72 5.84 -18.31 -20.38
CA THR A 72 6.93 -18.99 -19.68
C THR A 72 6.78 -18.89 -18.15
N GLN A 73 6.11 -17.84 -17.66
CA GLN A 73 5.81 -17.65 -16.24
C GLN A 73 4.47 -18.28 -15.86
N SER A 74 4.45 -19.03 -14.76
CA SER A 74 3.21 -19.58 -14.21
C SER A 74 2.39 -18.51 -13.50
N TRP A 75 1.07 -18.62 -13.56
CA TRP A 75 0.11 -17.74 -12.88
C TRP A 75 -1.06 -18.56 -12.34
N ASN A 76 -1.75 -18.08 -11.30
CA ASN A 76 -2.91 -18.76 -10.74
C ASN A 76 -4.20 -18.11 -11.22
N ASP A 77 -5.12 -18.93 -11.72
CA ASP A 77 -6.45 -18.44 -12.13
C ASP A 77 -7.22 -17.96 -10.89
N PRO A 78 -7.64 -16.68 -10.83
CA PRO A 78 -8.33 -16.14 -9.66
C PRO A 78 -9.73 -16.72 -9.43
N ILE A 79 -10.31 -17.42 -10.41
CA ILE A 79 -11.60 -18.09 -10.32
C ILE A 79 -11.43 -19.54 -9.87
N SER A 80 -10.56 -20.31 -10.54
CA SER A 80 -10.41 -21.74 -10.22
C SER A 80 -9.37 -22.05 -9.15
N GLY A 81 -8.41 -21.14 -8.93
CA GLY A 81 -7.25 -21.35 -8.06
C GLY A 81 -6.13 -22.19 -8.70
N ASP A 82 -6.35 -22.71 -9.91
CA ASP A 82 -5.37 -23.58 -10.58
C ASP A 82 -4.18 -22.79 -11.11
N SER A 83 -3.00 -23.39 -11.01
CA SER A 83 -1.80 -22.87 -11.67
C SER A 83 -1.85 -23.15 -13.18
N ARG A 84 -1.55 -22.13 -13.99
CA ARG A 84 -1.54 -22.15 -15.45
C ARG A 84 -0.22 -21.62 -15.97
N LYS A 85 0.14 -22.08 -17.17
CA LYS A 85 1.32 -21.61 -17.91
C LYS A 85 0.92 -21.49 -19.38
N SER A 86 0.52 -20.28 -19.75
CA SER A 86 -0.06 -19.94 -21.06
C SER A 86 0.14 -18.45 -21.32
N LYS A 87 -0.03 -18.03 -22.58
CA LYS A 87 -0.03 -16.61 -22.93
C LYS A 87 -1.13 -15.87 -22.16
N PHE A 88 -0.72 -15.08 -21.17
CA PHE A 88 -1.61 -14.55 -20.15
C PHE A 88 -2.49 -13.40 -20.67
N TYR A 89 -1.92 -12.55 -21.53
CA TYR A 89 -2.57 -11.31 -21.96
C TYR A 89 -3.56 -11.48 -23.13
N ASP A 90 -3.45 -12.59 -23.87
CA ASP A 90 -4.31 -12.86 -25.02
C ASP A 90 -5.79 -12.99 -24.57
N GLY A 91 -6.66 -12.19 -25.17
CA GLY A 91 -8.10 -12.12 -24.89
C GLY A 91 -8.50 -11.21 -23.73
N LEU A 92 -7.54 -10.67 -22.96
CA LEU A 92 -7.83 -9.76 -21.84
C LEU A 92 -8.34 -8.41 -22.31
N THR A 93 -9.10 -7.72 -21.45
CA THR A 93 -9.71 -6.42 -21.76
C THR A 93 -8.96 -5.26 -21.12
N PHE A 94 -9.09 -4.09 -21.75
CA PHE A 94 -8.86 -2.80 -21.09
C PHE A 94 -10.06 -2.47 -20.21
N HIS A 95 -10.01 -2.88 -18.95
CA HIS A 95 -11.15 -2.81 -18.02
C HIS A 95 -11.36 -1.41 -17.43
N ARG A 96 -10.34 -0.55 -17.47
CA ARG A 96 -10.41 0.82 -16.96
C ARG A 96 -9.73 1.78 -17.93
N VAL A 97 -10.52 2.71 -18.47
CA VAL A 97 -10.06 3.75 -19.39
C VAL A 97 -10.54 5.09 -18.85
N ILE A 98 -9.62 6.03 -18.67
CA ILE A 98 -9.93 7.38 -18.21
C ILE A 98 -9.35 8.35 -19.24
N ALA A 99 -10.24 9.05 -19.93
CA ALA A 99 -9.87 10.05 -20.92
C ALA A 99 -8.85 11.05 -20.35
N ASP A 100 -7.87 11.42 -21.17
CA ASP A 100 -6.78 12.32 -20.80
C ASP A 100 -5.87 11.85 -19.65
N PHE A 101 -6.02 10.61 -19.19
CA PHE A 101 -5.19 10.03 -18.14
C PHE A 101 -4.49 8.75 -18.60
N MET A 102 -5.20 7.64 -18.73
CA MET A 102 -4.60 6.34 -19.11
C MET A 102 -5.62 5.29 -19.58
N VAL A 103 -5.10 4.25 -20.24
CA VAL A 103 -5.78 2.97 -20.50
C VAL A 103 -5.12 1.88 -19.66
N GLN A 104 -5.91 1.09 -18.93
CA GLN A 104 -5.42 0.04 -18.01
C GLN A 104 -5.99 -1.32 -18.40
N GLY A 105 -5.10 -2.32 -18.45
CA GLY A 105 -5.38 -3.71 -18.84
C GLY A 105 -4.62 -4.72 -17.97
N GLY A 106 -4.56 -5.96 -18.42
CA GLY A 106 -3.81 -7.04 -17.73
C GLY A 106 -4.53 -7.66 -16.52
N ASP A 107 -5.85 -7.50 -16.43
CA ASP A 107 -6.68 -8.16 -15.42
C ASP A 107 -7.46 -9.34 -16.03
N PRO A 108 -7.23 -10.59 -15.59
CA PRO A 108 -7.96 -11.78 -16.07
C PRO A 108 -9.45 -11.77 -15.71
N LEU A 109 -9.88 -11.03 -14.69
CA LEU A 109 -11.29 -10.87 -14.33
C LEU A 109 -11.96 -9.70 -15.06
N GLY A 110 -11.18 -8.75 -15.56
CA GLY A 110 -11.69 -7.51 -16.14
C GLY A 110 -12.43 -6.60 -15.15
N THR A 111 -12.24 -6.77 -13.84
CA THR A 111 -12.92 -6.02 -12.77
C THR A 111 -12.05 -4.91 -12.16
N GLY A 112 -10.75 -4.94 -12.43
CA GLY A 112 -9.70 -4.17 -11.75
C GLY A 112 -9.10 -4.86 -10.53
N SER A 113 -9.59 -6.04 -10.14
CA SER A 113 -9.18 -6.71 -8.89
C SER A 113 -8.44 -8.05 -9.09
N GLY A 114 -8.36 -8.57 -10.32
CA GLY A 114 -7.63 -9.80 -10.59
C GLY A 114 -6.14 -9.58 -10.84
N GLY A 115 -5.42 -10.68 -11.04
CA GLY A 115 -3.97 -10.67 -11.25
C GLY A 115 -3.44 -12.10 -11.45
N PRO A 116 -2.11 -12.28 -11.46
CA PRO A 116 -1.48 -13.56 -11.77
C PRO A 116 -1.36 -14.49 -10.55
N GLY A 117 -1.98 -14.12 -9.41
CA GLY A 117 -1.91 -14.90 -8.17
C GLY A 117 -0.67 -14.67 -7.31
N TYR A 118 0.20 -13.74 -7.69
CA TYR A 118 1.37 -13.34 -6.91
C TYR A 118 1.61 -11.83 -7.02
N ARG A 119 2.53 -11.31 -6.20
CA ARG A 119 2.98 -9.91 -6.21
C ARG A 119 4.50 -9.83 -6.19
N PHE A 120 5.06 -8.73 -6.68
CA PHE A 120 6.49 -8.45 -6.61
C PHE A 120 6.76 -6.95 -6.38
N ALA A 121 7.99 -6.67 -5.95
CA ALA A 121 8.47 -5.34 -5.58
C ALA A 121 8.42 -4.32 -6.72
N ASP A 122 8.39 -3.03 -6.37
CA ASP A 122 8.58 -1.95 -7.33
C ASP A 122 10.04 -1.83 -7.78
N GLU A 123 10.24 -1.42 -9.03
CA GLU A 123 11.55 -1.02 -9.57
C GLU A 123 11.46 0.40 -10.12
N PHE A 124 12.17 1.34 -9.48
CA PHE A 124 12.26 2.72 -9.91
C PHE A 124 13.65 3.05 -10.46
N HIS A 125 13.69 3.88 -11.50
CA HIS A 125 14.94 4.34 -12.11
C HIS A 125 14.86 5.86 -12.34
N PRO A 126 15.89 6.65 -12.01
CA PRO A 126 15.84 8.12 -12.09
C PRO A 126 15.43 8.70 -13.46
N GLU A 127 15.76 7.99 -14.53
CA GLU A 127 15.44 8.38 -15.91
C GLU A 127 14.05 7.94 -16.39
N LEU A 128 13.36 7.08 -15.64
CA LEU A 128 12.05 6.55 -16.03
C LEU A 128 10.96 7.31 -15.27
N ARG A 129 10.28 8.21 -16.00
CA ARG A 129 9.31 9.18 -15.47
C ARG A 129 8.07 9.24 -16.33
N HIS A 130 6.96 9.63 -15.73
CA HIS A 130 5.68 9.83 -16.41
C HIS A 130 5.61 11.23 -17.06
N ASN A 131 6.60 11.58 -17.87
CA ASN A 131 6.83 12.94 -18.39
C ASN A 131 6.28 13.17 -19.81
N LYS A 132 5.60 12.19 -20.40
CA LYS A 132 5.01 12.29 -21.74
C LYS A 132 3.85 11.29 -21.93
N PRO A 133 3.04 11.43 -22.99
CA PRO A 133 2.13 10.37 -23.44
C PRO A 133 2.85 9.06 -23.77
N GLY A 134 2.13 7.95 -23.65
CA GLY A 134 2.61 6.63 -24.08
C GLY A 134 3.55 5.95 -23.11
N ILE A 135 3.65 6.39 -21.85
CA ILE A 135 4.46 5.70 -20.83
C ILE A 135 3.72 4.45 -20.36
N LEU A 136 4.41 3.31 -20.37
CA LEU A 136 3.92 2.01 -19.90
C LEU A 136 4.41 1.75 -18.49
N SER A 137 3.47 1.53 -17.57
CA SER A 137 3.77 1.35 -16.14
C SER A 137 2.91 0.26 -15.51
N MET A 138 3.42 -0.36 -14.44
CA MET A 138 2.66 -1.35 -13.66
C MET A 138 1.55 -0.66 -12.85
N ALA A 139 0.35 -1.23 -12.88
CA ALA A 139 -0.68 -0.89 -11.91
C ALA A 139 -0.41 -1.65 -10.60
N ASN A 140 -0.58 -0.97 -9.47
CA ASN A 140 -0.39 -1.54 -8.13
C ASN A 140 -1.47 -1.00 -7.16
N ALA A 141 -1.61 -1.65 -6.01
CA ALA A 141 -2.54 -1.29 -4.93
C ALA A 141 -1.80 -0.67 -3.71
N GLY A 142 -0.63 -0.06 -3.97
CA GLY A 142 0.34 0.37 -2.97
C GLY A 142 1.73 -0.20 -3.27
N PRO A 143 2.75 0.21 -2.50
CA PRO A 143 4.14 -0.24 -2.70
C PRO A 143 4.27 -1.75 -2.76
N ASP A 144 5.09 -2.25 -3.69
CA ASP A 144 5.46 -3.66 -3.83
C ASP A 144 4.29 -4.61 -4.10
N THR A 145 3.26 -4.11 -4.77
CA THR A 145 2.08 -4.90 -5.14
C THR A 145 1.91 -5.07 -6.64
N ASN A 146 3.01 -5.03 -7.41
CA ASN A 146 2.99 -5.28 -8.84
C ASN A 146 2.55 -6.73 -9.13
N GLY A 147 1.72 -6.89 -10.16
CA GLY A 147 1.20 -8.19 -10.59
C GLY A 147 1.26 -8.33 -12.10
N SER A 148 0.11 -8.42 -12.76
CA SER A 148 0.01 -8.49 -14.23
C SER A 148 -0.57 -7.23 -14.85
N GLN A 149 -1.29 -6.44 -14.07
CA GLN A 149 -1.98 -5.25 -14.56
C GLN A 149 -0.99 -4.14 -14.90
N PHE A 150 -1.25 -3.47 -16.01
CA PHE A 150 -0.44 -2.35 -16.51
C PHE A 150 -1.35 -1.25 -17.02
N PHE A 151 -0.80 -0.05 -17.19
CA PHE A 151 -1.46 1.04 -17.87
C PHE A 151 -0.53 1.76 -18.84
N ILE A 152 -1.12 2.42 -19.84
CA ILE A 152 -0.44 3.30 -20.80
C ILE A 152 -1.02 4.70 -20.65
N THR A 153 -0.16 5.71 -20.46
CA THR A 153 -0.61 7.10 -20.25
C THR A 153 -1.08 7.77 -21.54
N HIS A 154 -2.14 8.59 -21.46
CA HIS A 154 -2.53 9.50 -22.55
C HIS A 154 -1.74 10.81 -22.51
N LYS A 155 -1.28 11.23 -21.32
CA LYS A 155 -0.60 12.50 -21.05
C LYS A 155 0.52 12.31 -20.02
N GLU A 156 1.28 13.37 -19.77
CA GLU A 156 2.19 13.42 -18.62
C GLU A 156 1.42 13.26 -17.30
N THR A 157 1.95 12.46 -16.38
CA THR A 157 1.32 12.13 -15.10
C THR A 157 2.36 12.09 -13.97
N PRO A 158 3.12 13.17 -13.72
CA PRO A 158 4.28 13.18 -12.81
C PRO A 158 3.94 12.82 -11.35
N TRP A 159 2.68 12.94 -10.94
CA TRP A 159 2.25 12.52 -9.60
C TRP A 159 2.30 10.99 -9.38
N LEU A 160 2.53 10.20 -10.43
CA LEU A 160 2.74 8.76 -10.42
C LEU A 160 4.22 8.35 -10.32
N ASP A 161 5.15 9.32 -10.43
CA ASP A 161 6.59 9.04 -10.33
C ASP A 161 6.94 8.46 -8.96
N ASP A 162 7.81 7.44 -8.99
CA ASP A 162 8.27 6.67 -7.83
C ASP A 162 7.11 6.05 -7.01
N LYS A 163 5.95 5.86 -7.64
CA LYS A 163 4.79 5.12 -7.12
C LYS A 163 4.38 3.94 -8.01
N HIS A 164 4.64 4.04 -9.31
CA HIS A 164 4.37 3.00 -10.30
C HIS A 164 5.62 2.72 -11.11
N SER A 165 5.98 1.44 -11.23
CA SER A 165 7.18 1.00 -11.97
C SER A 165 6.99 1.24 -13.47
N VAL A 166 7.67 2.26 -14.01
CA VAL A 166 7.73 2.53 -15.46
C VAL A 166 8.63 1.49 -16.11
N PHE A 167 8.09 0.70 -17.04
CA PHE A 167 8.83 -0.42 -17.64
C PHE A 167 8.83 -0.43 -19.17
N GLY A 168 8.20 0.55 -19.81
CA GLY A 168 8.31 0.74 -21.24
C GLY A 168 7.68 2.03 -21.74
N GLU A 169 7.58 2.13 -23.05
CA GLU A 169 6.90 3.23 -23.72
C GLU A 169 6.35 2.81 -25.09
N VAL A 170 5.31 3.48 -25.55
CA VAL A 170 4.77 3.36 -26.90
C VAL A 170 5.76 3.94 -27.90
N VAL A 171 6.15 3.14 -28.88
CA VAL A 171 6.97 3.57 -30.02
C VAL A 171 6.18 3.65 -31.32
N GLU A 172 5.08 2.90 -31.45
CA GLU A 172 4.11 2.98 -32.55
C GLU A 172 2.68 2.74 -32.03
N GLY A 173 1.69 3.38 -32.65
CA GLY A 173 0.27 3.17 -32.31
C GLY A 173 -0.25 4.02 -31.15
N MET A 174 0.34 5.20 -30.90
CA MET A 174 -0.17 6.14 -29.88
C MET A 174 -1.57 6.67 -30.22
N ASP A 175 -1.86 6.83 -31.50
CA ASP A 175 -3.20 7.12 -32.00
C ASP A 175 -4.18 5.99 -31.65
N VAL A 176 -3.77 4.72 -31.80
CA VAL A 176 -4.57 3.56 -31.38
C VAL A 176 -4.83 3.58 -29.87
N VAL A 177 -3.80 3.81 -29.05
CA VAL A 177 -3.94 3.97 -27.58
C VAL A 177 -5.02 4.99 -27.25
N ASN A 178 -5.04 6.13 -27.94
CA ASN A 178 -6.03 7.19 -27.73
C ASN A 178 -7.46 6.84 -28.16
N THR A 179 -7.66 5.75 -28.91
CA THR A 179 -8.97 5.26 -29.34
C THR A 179 -9.51 4.08 -28.55
N ILE A 180 -8.69 3.52 -27.65
CA ILE A 180 -9.10 2.39 -26.80
C ILE A 180 -10.23 2.85 -25.88
N GLU A 181 -11.29 2.06 -25.82
CA GLU A 181 -12.44 2.22 -24.95
C GLU A 181 -12.51 1.09 -23.91
N LYS A 182 -13.25 1.33 -22.83
CA LYS A 182 -13.45 0.30 -21.80
C LYS A 182 -14.09 -0.95 -22.43
N GLY A 183 -13.45 -2.10 -22.23
CA GLY A 183 -13.90 -3.40 -22.73
C GLY A 183 -13.30 -3.82 -24.08
N ASP A 184 -12.53 -2.95 -24.73
CA ASP A 184 -11.68 -3.33 -25.86
C ASP A 184 -10.68 -4.40 -25.44
N ARG A 185 -10.26 -5.22 -26.41
CA ARG A 185 -9.54 -6.49 -26.17
C ARG A 185 -8.14 -6.45 -26.74
N ILE A 186 -7.22 -7.08 -26.02
CA ILE A 186 -5.94 -7.54 -26.53
C ILE A 186 -6.23 -8.85 -27.26
N GLU A 187 -6.26 -8.82 -28.59
CA GLU A 187 -6.47 -10.03 -29.40
C GLU A 187 -5.24 -10.93 -29.34
N GLN A 188 -4.04 -10.33 -29.37
CA GLN A 188 -2.79 -11.05 -29.21
C GLN A 188 -1.68 -10.15 -28.68
N MET A 189 -0.80 -10.72 -27.85
CA MET A 189 0.46 -10.11 -27.44
C MET A 189 1.65 -10.97 -27.90
N ARG A 190 2.61 -10.35 -28.57
CA ARG A 190 3.85 -11.00 -29.06
C ARG A 190 5.08 -10.26 -28.55
N ILE A 191 6.03 -10.97 -27.96
CA ILE A 191 7.33 -10.40 -27.61
C ILE A 191 8.25 -10.44 -28.83
N VAL A 192 8.87 -9.31 -29.15
CA VAL A 192 9.85 -9.16 -30.24
C VAL A 192 11.20 -8.83 -29.63
N ARG A 193 12.19 -9.68 -29.92
CA ARG A 193 13.56 -9.58 -29.41
C ARG A 193 14.47 -9.20 -30.58
N GLN A 194 15.04 -8.00 -30.55
CA GLN A 194 15.90 -7.49 -31.61
C GLN A 194 17.31 -7.24 -31.08
N GLY A 195 18.30 -7.90 -31.70
CA GLY A 195 19.70 -7.79 -31.33
C GLY A 195 20.11 -8.75 -30.21
N SER A 196 21.40 -9.11 -30.22
CA SER A 196 21.96 -10.18 -29.39
C SER A 196 21.68 -10.06 -27.88
N ASP A 197 21.60 -8.84 -27.36
CA ASP A 197 21.37 -8.59 -25.94
C ASP A 197 19.91 -8.81 -25.52
N ALA A 198 18.94 -8.44 -26.38
CA ALA A 198 17.52 -8.72 -26.12
C ALA A 198 17.19 -10.21 -26.34
N GLU A 199 17.86 -10.86 -27.28
CA GLU A 199 17.78 -12.31 -27.50
C GLU A 199 18.34 -13.09 -26.30
N ALA A 200 19.39 -12.58 -25.65
CA ALA A 200 20.01 -13.19 -24.47
C ALA A 200 19.27 -12.92 -23.14
N PHE A 201 18.24 -12.06 -23.15
CA PHE A 201 17.48 -11.75 -21.94
C PHE A 201 16.64 -12.95 -21.50
N ASP A 202 17.06 -13.61 -20.42
CA ASP A 202 16.36 -14.74 -19.80
C ASP A 202 15.46 -14.24 -18.66
N GLU A 203 14.17 -14.09 -18.95
CA GLU A 203 13.20 -13.65 -17.95
C GLU A 203 13.08 -14.59 -16.75
N MET A 204 13.23 -15.90 -16.96
CA MET A 204 13.08 -16.89 -15.88
C MET A 204 14.29 -16.89 -14.96
N ALA A 205 15.50 -16.69 -15.49
CA ALA A 205 16.70 -16.51 -14.67
C ALA A 205 16.63 -15.22 -13.83
N VAL A 206 16.12 -14.11 -14.40
CA VAL A 206 15.90 -12.86 -13.68
C VAL A 206 14.89 -13.04 -12.54
N ILE A 207 13.73 -13.65 -12.83
CA ILE A 207 12.70 -13.94 -11.83
C ILE A 207 13.26 -14.83 -10.73
N SER A 208 13.93 -15.94 -11.10
CA SER A 208 14.49 -16.89 -10.14
C SER A 208 15.56 -16.26 -9.24
N LYS A 209 16.41 -15.39 -9.79
CA LYS A 209 17.41 -14.65 -8.99
C LYS A 209 16.75 -13.69 -8.00
N ALA A 210 15.72 -12.97 -8.44
CA ALA A 210 14.98 -12.05 -7.57
C ALA A 210 14.25 -12.82 -6.46
N ASP A 211 13.60 -13.94 -6.79
CA ASP A 211 12.91 -14.78 -5.82
C ASP A 211 13.89 -15.44 -4.83
N ALA A 212 15.05 -15.91 -5.28
CA ALA A 212 16.09 -16.43 -4.38
C ALA A 212 16.64 -15.35 -3.44
N THR A 213 16.84 -14.13 -3.93
CA THR A 213 17.27 -13.00 -3.10
C THR A 213 16.23 -12.67 -2.04
N ARG A 214 14.96 -12.55 -2.45
CA ARG A 214 13.82 -12.32 -1.55
C ARG A 214 13.67 -13.44 -0.53
N GLN A 215 13.83 -14.70 -0.95
CA GLN A 215 13.77 -15.84 -0.05
C GLN A 215 14.89 -15.78 0.99
N ALA A 216 16.13 -15.46 0.61
CA ALA A 216 17.23 -15.33 1.54
C ALA A 216 17.01 -14.20 2.57
N LEU A 217 16.47 -13.05 2.14
CA LEU A 217 16.11 -11.94 3.03
C LEU A 217 14.95 -12.34 3.96
N SER A 218 13.95 -13.02 3.42
CA SER A 218 12.83 -13.58 4.15
C SER A 218 13.28 -14.56 5.23
N GLU A 219 14.20 -15.47 4.93
CA GLU A 219 14.77 -16.42 5.90
C GLU A 219 15.49 -15.72 7.07
N GLN A 220 16.12 -14.57 6.83
CA GLN A 220 16.70 -13.73 7.90
C GLN A 220 15.62 -13.11 8.80
N ASN A 221 14.41 -12.90 8.27
CA ASN A 221 13.26 -12.36 8.99
C ASN A 221 12.44 -13.43 9.74
N ARG A 222 12.85 -14.71 9.67
CA ARG A 222 12.21 -15.79 10.43
C ARG A 222 12.37 -15.53 11.93
N LYS A 223 11.26 -15.63 12.66
CA LYS A 223 11.23 -15.39 14.11
C LYS A 223 11.63 -16.67 14.84
N ASP A 224 12.77 -16.61 15.52
CA ASP A 224 13.22 -17.65 16.45
C ASP A 224 12.58 -17.42 17.81
N LEU A 225 11.44 -18.07 18.02
CA LEU A 225 10.70 -17.98 19.27
C LEU A 225 11.32 -18.89 20.35
N PRO A 226 11.45 -18.43 21.59
CA PRO A 226 11.82 -19.31 22.70
C PRO A 226 10.72 -20.34 22.96
N GLU A 227 11.08 -21.48 23.55
CA GLU A 227 10.09 -22.43 24.05
C GLU A 227 9.38 -21.86 25.29
N ALA A 228 8.07 -22.08 25.37
CA ALA A 228 7.28 -21.71 26.53
C ALA A 228 7.52 -22.71 27.68
N SER A 229 8.58 -22.49 28.46
CA SER A 229 8.95 -23.40 29.56
C SER A 229 8.31 -23.05 30.91
N SER A 230 7.80 -21.83 31.05
CA SER A 230 7.16 -21.33 32.28
C SER A 230 5.66 -21.59 32.30
N GLU A 231 5.12 -21.71 33.52
CA GLU A 231 3.68 -21.87 33.75
C GLU A 231 2.87 -20.72 33.15
N LEU A 232 1.64 -21.03 32.74
CA LEU A 232 0.67 -20.05 32.27
C LEU A 232 0.26 -19.13 33.43
N ASP A 233 0.26 -17.82 33.18
CA ASP A 233 -0.34 -16.82 34.05
C ASP A 233 -1.81 -16.63 33.63
N THR A 234 -2.71 -17.33 34.32
CA THR A 234 -4.14 -17.32 34.00
C THR A 234 -4.77 -15.94 34.14
N SER A 235 -4.16 -15.01 34.90
CA SER A 235 -4.64 -13.63 35.00
C SER A 235 -4.50 -12.85 33.68
N ARG A 236 -3.57 -13.27 32.82
CA ARG A 236 -3.33 -12.67 31.49
C ARG A 236 -4.21 -13.26 30.39
N VAL A 237 -4.98 -14.31 30.70
CA VAL A 237 -5.84 -15.02 29.75
C VAL A 237 -7.26 -14.46 29.83
N PRO A 238 -7.79 -13.89 28.73
CA PRO A 238 -9.18 -13.44 28.69
C PRO A 238 -10.14 -14.60 28.95
N GLN A 239 -11.14 -14.36 29.80
CA GLN A 239 -12.24 -15.29 30.07
C GLN A 239 -13.47 -14.94 29.21
N PRO A 240 -14.37 -15.90 28.98
CA PRO A 240 -15.71 -15.60 28.47
C PRO A 240 -16.45 -14.59 29.36
N ASP A 241 -17.32 -13.77 28.77
CA ASP A 241 -18.27 -12.88 29.46
C ASP A 241 -17.66 -11.82 30.40
N GLN A 242 -16.45 -11.35 30.10
CA GLN A 242 -15.82 -10.24 30.81
C GLN A 242 -16.54 -8.90 30.60
N PRO A 243 -16.47 -7.97 31.57
CA PRO A 243 -17.02 -6.63 31.39
C PRO A 243 -16.35 -5.93 30.21
N ILE A 244 -17.17 -5.28 29.39
CA ILE A 244 -16.70 -4.52 28.23
C ILE A 244 -16.38 -3.09 28.69
N ALA A 245 -15.14 -2.66 28.48
CA ALA A 245 -14.75 -1.27 28.73
C ALA A 245 -15.26 -0.33 27.63
N SER A 246 -15.55 0.93 27.99
CA SER A 246 -15.91 1.96 27.02
C SER A 246 -14.68 2.51 26.28
N LYS A 247 -13.55 2.66 26.99
CA LYS A 247 -12.28 3.16 26.47
C LYS A 247 -11.13 2.27 26.95
N VAL A 248 -10.14 2.01 26.09
CA VAL A 248 -8.93 1.24 26.44
C VAL A 248 -7.68 1.82 25.79
N ALA A 249 -6.54 1.69 26.48
CA ALA A 249 -5.20 1.89 25.93
C ALA A 249 -4.57 0.52 25.64
N LEU A 250 -3.81 0.42 24.55
CA LEU A 250 -3.23 -0.84 24.09
C LEU A 250 -1.75 -0.70 23.79
N GLU A 251 -1.01 -1.75 24.11
CA GLU A 251 0.25 -2.10 23.47
C GLU A 251 -0.02 -3.25 22.49
N MET A 252 0.67 -3.28 21.36
CA MET A 252 0.40 -4.23 20.28
C MET A 252 1.66 -4.82 19.67
N LEU A 253 1.56 -6.11 19.35
CA LEU A 253 2.55 -6.85 18.58
C LEU A 253 1.91 -7.25 17.24
N VAL A 254 2.62 -7.02 16.13
CA VAL A 254 2.14 -7.37 14.79
C VAL A 254 3.03 -8.44 14.17
N ILE A 255 2.42 -9.52 13.69
CA ILE A 255 3.07 -10.52 12.84
C ILE A 255 2.54 -10.37 11.42
N GLY A 256 3.37 -9.82 10.54
CA GLY A 256 3.08 -9.67 9.13
C GLY A 256 3.22 -11.00 8.37
N TYR A 257 2.47 -11.13 7.29
CA TYR A 257 2.61 -12.24 6.34
C TYR A 257 2.67 -11.71 4.90
N GLN A 258 3.14 -12.54 3.97
CA GLN A 258 3.23 -12.20 2.56
C GLN A 258 1.87 -11.72 2.00
N GLY A 259 1.80 -10.46 1.57
CA GLY A 259 0.57 -9.82 1.09
C GLY A 259 -0.16 -8.95 2.12
N ALA A 260 0.29 -8.93 3.39
CA ALA A 260 -0.17 -7.96 4.38
C ALA A 260 0.23 -6.53 3.97
N ARG A 261 -0.62 -5.56 4.30
CA ARG A 261 -0.45 -4.13 3.98
C ARG A 261 0.43 -3.44 5.02
N ILE A 262 1.62 -3.95 5.24
CA ILE A 262 2.58 -3.47 6.24
C ILE A 262 3.84 -2.91 5.54
N PRO A 263 4.50 -1.87 6.09
CA PRO A 263 5.71 -1.31 5.46
C PRO A 263 6.89 -2.29 5.34
N LYS A 264 6.94 -3.31 6.19
CA LYS A 264 8.03 -4.28 6.20
C LYS A 264 8.00 -5.18 4.96
N GLN A 265 9.09 -5.18 4.21
CA GLN A 265 9.32 -6.05 3.07
C GLN A 265 9.87 -7.43 3.51
N ASP A 266 9.93 -8.38 2.57
CA ASP A 266 10.55 -9.71 2.75
C ASP A 266 10.00 -10.48 3.96
N LEU A 267 8.68 -10.49 4.12
CA LEU A 267 8.02 -11.21 5.20
C LEU A 267 8.20 -12.73 5.03
N TYR A 268 8.63 -13.38 6.11
CA TYR A 268 8.90 -14.82 6.11
C TYR A 268 7.64 -15.68 5.97
N TYR A 269 6.62 -15.33 6.73
CA TYR A 269 5.45 -16.18 6.89
C TYR A 269 4.46 -15.96 5.75
N ASP A 270 3.85 -17.04 5.30
CA ASP A 270 2.53 -16.98 4.68
C ASP A 270 1.47 -16.74 5.77
N ARG A 271 0.20 -16.67 5.37
CA ARG A 271 -0.91 -16.38 6.28
C ARG A 271 -1.04 -17.43 7.39
N GLU A 272 -0.85 -18.71 7.07
CA GLU A 272 -0.99 -19.81 8.03
C GLU A 272 0.17 -19.84 9.03
N GLY A 273 1.41 -19.71 8.55
CA GLY A 273 2.59 -19.63 9.39
C GLY A 273 2.57 -18.41 10.32
N ALA A 274 2.03 -17.26 9.87
CA ALA A 274 1.87 -16.09 10.73
C ALA A 274 0.80 -16.31 11.80
N ALA A 275 -0.28 -17.04 11.49
CA ALA A 275 -1.28 -17.45 12.47
C ALA A 275 -0.66 -18.34 13.56
N GLU A 276 0.14 -19.33 13.18
CA GLU A 276 0.83 -20.21 14.13
C GLU A 276 1.82 -19.46 15.02
N VAL A 277 2.64 -18.59 14.44
CA VAL A 277 3.66 -17.82 15.15
C VAL A 277 3.03 -16.77 16.07
N SER A 278 1.96 -16.11 15.62
CA SER A 278 1.22 -15.18 16.49
C SER A 278 0.53 -15.91 17.65
N ALA A 279 -0.01 -17.12 17.44
CA ALA A 279 -0.57 -17.92 18.52
C ALA A 279 0.50 -18.32 19.56
N LYS A 280 1.70 -18.72 19.11
CA LYS A 280 2.84 -19.01 20.00
C LYS A 280 3.29 -17.76 20.77
N LEU A 281 3.33 -16.59 20.14
CA LEU A 281 3.67 -15.34 20.81
C LEU A 281 2.62 -14.89 21.83
N ALA A 282 1.34 -15.08 21.54
CA ALA A 282 0.27 -14.81 22.50
C ALA A 282 0.38 -15.74 23.71
N ASP A 283 0.69 -17.02 23.50
CA ASP A 283 0.97 -17.96 24.57
C ASP A 283 2.19 -17.57 25.41
N LEU A 284 3.32 -17.21 24.76
CA LEU A 284 4.53 -16.72 25.43
C LEU A 284 4.24 -15.48 26.28
N ALA A 285 3.49 -14.52 25.75
CA ALA A 285 3.09 -13.30 26.46
C ALA A 285 2.22 -13.57 27.70
N ARG A 286 1.50 -14.69 27.71
CA ARG A 286 0.67 -15.14 28.84
C ARG A 286 1.44 -15.98 29.86
N ARG A 287 2.74 -16.23 29.68
CA ARG A 287 3.53 -16.98 30.66
C ARG A 287 3.99 -16.11 31.83
N LYS A 288 4.15 -16.73 33.01
CA LYS A 288 4.70 -16.06 34.18
C LYS A 288 6.11 -15.52 33.89
N GLY A 289 6.35 -14.25 34.21
CA GLY A 289 7.63 -13.58 34.00
C GLY A 289 7.87 -13.06 32.59
N ALA A 290 6.95 -13.28 31.63
CA ALA A 290 7.06 -12.69 30.32
C ALA A 290 6.84 -11.16 30.37
N ASP A 291 7.68 -10.40 29.68
CA ASP A 291 7.46 -8.99 29.38
C ASP A 291 6.93 -8.86 27.95
N PHE A 292 5.71 -8.34 27.82
CA PHE A 292 5.11 -8.13 26.51
C PHE A 292 5.89 -7.10 25.67
N SER A 293 6.43 -6.07 26.30
CA SER A 293 7.17 -5.00 25.63
C SER A 293 8.45 -5.56 25.00
N GLU A 294 9.18 -6.44 25.71
CA GLU A 294 10.35 -7.13 25.16
C GLU A 294 9.97 -8.04 23.97
N LEU A 295 8.80 -8.69 24.00
CA LEU A 295 8.31 -9.46 22.86
C LEU A 295 7.96 -8.57 21.67
N VAL A 296 7.35 -7.40 21.92
CA VAL A 296 7.07 -6.41 20.87
C VAL A 296 8.39 -5.96 20.23
N ASP A 297 9.35 -5.49 21.01
CA ASP A 297 10.64 -4.97 20.52
C ASP A 297 11.39 -6.00 19.68
N ARG A 298 11.31 -7.28 20.06
CA ARG A 298 12.03 -8.35 19.36
C ARG A 298 11.31 -8.89 18.13
N PHE A 299 9.99 -8.94 18.14
CA PHE A 299 9.23 -9.75 17.18
C PHE A 299 8.19 -8.97 16.38
N THR A 300 7.90 -7.71 16.69
CA THR A 300 6.94 -6.95 15.89
C THR A 300 7.47 -6.68 14.48
N ASP A 301 6.60 -6.85 13.48
CA ASP A 301 6.87 -6.42 12.11
C ASP A 301 6.45 -4.95 11.88
N LEU A 302 5.91 -4.28 12.91
CA LEU A 302 5.51 -2.86 12.88
C LEU A 302 6.13 -2.07 14.05
N PRO A 303 7.45 -1.82 14.05
CA PRO A 303 8.13 -1.13 15.16
C PRO A 303 7.72 0.34 15.31
N GLU A 304 7.30 0.98 14.22
CA GLU A 304 6.87 2.39 14.21
C GLU A 304 5.52 2.61 14.92
N GLN A 305 4.73 1.54 15.13
CA GLN A 305 3.41 1.65 15.75
C GLN A 305 3.13 0.44 16.66
N THR A 306 3.58 0.56 17.90
CA THR A 306 3.47 -0.48 18.94
C THR A 306 2.44 -0.14 20.03
N ARG A 307 1.87 1.07 20.00
CA ARG A 307 0.91 1.53 21.00
C ARG A 307 -0.28 2.24 20.36
N ILE A 308 -1.42 2.08 20.99
CA ILE A 308 -2.64 2.81 20.70
C ILE A 308 -3.05 3.53 22.00
N PRO A 309 -2.80 4.85 22.11
CA PRO A 309 -3.00 5.61 23.36
C PRO A 309 -4.41 5.48 23.93
N MET A 310 -5.42 5.49 23.06
CA MET A 310 -6.81 5.26 23.45
C MET A 310 -7.65 4.90 22.23
N ILE A 311 -8.54 3.92 22.40
CA ILE A 311 -9.67 3.67 21.52
C ILE A 311 -10.96 3.78 22.31
N ASP A 312 -12.01 4.29 21.65
CA ASP A 312 -13.34 4.48 22.21
C ASP A 312 -14.33 3.57 21.47
N GLN A 313 -15.08 2.77 22.22
CA GLN A 313 -16.09 1.88 21.69
C GLN A 313 -17.23 2.64 20.98
N ALA A 314 -17.50 3.88 21.39
CA ALA A 314 -18.52 4.74 20.79
C ALA A 314 -18.10 5.34 19.44
N ASN A 315 -16.84 5.19 19.02
CA ASN A 315 -16.37 5.72 17.74
C ASN A 315 -17.02 4.95 16.56
N PRO A 316 -17.86 5.60 15.73
CA PRO A 316 -18.55 4.94 14.62
C PRO A 316 -17.60 4.46 13.51
N GLN A 317 -16.37 4.98 13.46
CA GLN A 317 -15.32 4.59 12.51
C GLN A 317 -14.35 3.55 13.08
N LEU A 318 -14.62 2.99 14.26
CA LEU A 318 -13.77 2.00 14.90
C LEU A 318 -13.62 0.74 14.01
N PRO A 319 -12.40 0.38 13.59
CA PRO A 319 -12.16 -0.84 12.84
C PRO A 319 -12.67 -2.10 13.59
N PRO A 320 -13.38 -3.03 12.93
CA PRO A 320 -13.94 -4.21 13.58
C PRO A 320 -12.92 -5.06 14.34
N PHE A 321 -11.68 -5.14 13.85
CA PHE A 321 -10.60 -5.91 14.46
C PHE A 321 -10.12 -5.34 15.81
N LEU A 322 -10.48 -4.11 16.18
CA LEU A 322 -10.16 -3.54 17.51
C LEU A 322 -11.23 -3.85 18.56
N LYS A 323 -12.41 -4.35 18.16
CA LYS A 323 -13.51 -4.66 19.10
C LYS A 323 -13.13 -5.67 20.19
N PRO A 324 -12.35 -6.74 19.91
CA PRO A 324 -11.95 -7.69 20.95
C PRO A 324 -11.16 -7.06 22.11
N ALA A 325 -10.48 -5.94 21.87
CA ALA A 325 -9.65 -5.29 22.87
C ALA A 325 -10.45 -4.71 24.06
N PHE A 326 -11.72 -4.36 23.85
CA PHE A 326 -12.58 -3.82 24.91
C PHE A 326 -13.01 -4.85 25.95
N SER A 327 -12.93 -6.14 25.62
CA SER A 327 -13.23 -7.26 26.53
C SER A 327 -12.03 -7.70 27.37
N LEU A 328 -10.83 -7.16 27.11
CA LEU A 328 -9.64 -7.45 27.89
C LEU A 328 -9.69 -6.71 29.22
N LEU A 329 -9.30 -7.34 30.33
CA LEU A 329 -8.94 -6.64 31.56
C LEU A 329 -7.51 -6.09 31.47
N GLU A 330 -7.17 -5.12 32.32
CA GLU A 330 -5.81 -4.56 32.36
C GLU A 330 -4.77 -5.66 32.59
N GLY A 331 -3.70 -5.66 31.78
CA GLY A 331 -2.66 -6.69 31.78
C GLY A 331 -2.96 -7.94 30.96
N GLN A 332 -4.21 -8.14 30.49
CA GLN A 332 -4.55 -9.29 29.65
C GLN A 332 -4.04 -9.17 28.22
N ILE A 333 -3.74 -10.33 27.65
CA ILE A 333 -3.24 -10.50 26.29
C ILE A 333 -4.35 -11.12 25.43
N SER A 334 -4.69 -10.50 24.29
CA SER A 334 -5.69 -11.06 23.37
C SER A 334 -5.21 -12.33 22.70
N ASP A 335 -6.15 -13.09 22.14
CA ASP A 335 -5.80 -14.01 21.06
C ASP A 335 -5.38 -13.20 19.82
N PRO A 336 -4.61 -13.80 18.88
CA PRO A 336 -4.27 -13.13 17.64
C PRO A 336 -5.52 -12.76 16.84
N VAL A 337 -5.59 -11.49 16.43
CA VAL A 337 -6.66 -10.97 15.58
C VAL A 337 -6.12 -10.69 14.20
N GLU A 338 -6.70 -11.31 13.18
CA GLU A 338 -6.31 -11.06 11.80
C GLU A 338 -6.77 -9.67 11.33
N THR A 339 -5.88 -8.96 10.64
CA THR A 339 -6.12 -7.64 10.08
C THR A 339 -5.46 -7.49 8.70
N PRO A 340 -5.73 -6.40 7.98
CA PRO A 340 -4.97 -6.09 6.76
C PRO A 340 -3.46 -5.90 6.98
N LEU A 341 -3.00 -5.63 8.21
CA LEU A 341 -1.58 -5.46 8.54
C LEU A 341 -0.88 -6.78 8.93
N GLY A 342 -1.63 -7.87 9.11
CA GLY A 342 -1.15 -9.12 9.70
C GLY A 342 -1.96 -9.52 10.93
N PHE A 343 -1.40 -10.40 11.76
CA PHE A 343 -1.99 -10.81 13.03
C PHE A 343 -1.56 -9.88 14.16
N LEU A 344 -2.53 -9.27 14.83
CA LEU A 344 -2.32 -8.39 15.97
C LEU A 344 -2.55 -9.14 17.28
N ILE A 345 -1.65 -8.94 18.23
CA ILE A 345 -1.81 -9.35 19.63
C ILE A 345 -1.86 -8.08 20.46
N PHE A 346 -2.90 -7.92 21.27
CA PHE A 346 -3.07 -6.75 22.12
C PHE A 346 -2.74 -7.09 23.57
N LYS A 347 -2.07 -6.17 24.25
CA LYS A 347 -2.04 -6.09 25.71
C LYS A 347 -2.83 -4.86 26.13
N ARG A 348 -3.86 -5.04 26.96
CA ARG A 348 -4.51 -3.88 27.59
C ARG A 348 -3.57 -3.29 28.64
N VAL A 349 -3.23 -2.03 28.47
CA VAL A 349 -2.43 -1.28 29.43
C VAL A 349 -3.30 -0.31 30.20
N SER A 350 -2.76 0.23 31.29
CA SER A 350 -3.45 1.24 32.09
C SER A 350 -3.76 2.46 31.22
N LEU A 351 -5.00 2.94 31.31
CA LEU A 351 -5.46 4.14 30.62
C LEU A 351 -5.53 5.28 31.63
N GLU A 352 -4.46 6.08 31.68
CA GLU A 352 -4.42 7.30 32.47
C GLU A 352 -5.02 8.45 31.64
N LEU A 353 -6.16 8.99 32.09
CA LEU A 353 -6.84 10.11 31.45
C LEU A 353 -6.73 11.34 32.34
N ILE A 354 -6.37 12.46 31.73
CA ILE A 354 -6.42 13.77 32.39
C ILE A 354 -7.30 14.71 31.59
N THR A 355 -7.79 15.74 32.26
CA THR A 355 -8.35 16.91 31.57
C THR A 355 -7.43 18.10 31.80
N ALA A 356 -7.15 18.86 30.76
CA ALA A 356 -6.30 20.04 30.87
C ALA A 356 -6.86 21.21 30.07
N SER A 357 -6.38 22.39 30.41
CA SER A 357 -6.52 23.61 29.63
C SER A 357 -5.15 24.20 29.34
N HIS A 358 -5.01 24.97 28.27
CA HIS A 358 -3.75 25.61 27.95
C HIS A 358 -3.88 27.06 27.44
N VAL A 359 -2.80 27.82 27.59
CA VAL A 359 -2.56 29.08 26.89
C VAL A 359 -1.40 28.86 25.94
N LEU A 360 -1.64 28.91 24.63
CA LEU A 360 -0.58 28.78 23.61
C LEU A 360 -0.16 30.17 23.14
N ILE A 361 1.11 30.52 23.32
CA ILE A 361 1.73 31.71 22.77
C ILE A 361 2.67 31.29 21.64
N SER A 362 2.20 31.44 20.40
CA SER A 362 2.97 31.10 19.20
C SER A 362 3.82 32.28 18.72
N TYR A 363 4.85 32.02 17.92
CA TYR A 363 5.80 33.02 17.41
C TYR A 363 6.14 32.77 15.95
N GLN A 364 6.76 33.75 15.30
CA GLN A 364 7.21 33.66 13.91
C GLN A 364 8.16 32.46 13.74
N GLY A 365 7.76 31.49 12.92
CA GLY A 365 8.52 30.26 12.64
C GLY A 365 8.08 29.04 13.45
N ALA A 366 7.20 29.20 14.45
CA ALA A 366 6.55 28.06 15.09
C ALA A 366 5.54 27.39 14.14
N LEU A 367 5.34 26.08 14.33
CA LEU A 367 4.46 25.27 13.49
C LEU A 367 3.02 25.81 13.54
N ARG A 368 2.44 26.10 12.37
CA ARG A 368 1.08 26.67 12.20
C ARG A 368 0.88 28.05 12.85
N SER A 369 1.94 28.79 13.14
CA SER A 369 1.82 30.17 13.64
C SER A 369 1.62 31.17 12.51
N GLU A 370 0.73 32.13 12.74
CA GLU A 370 0.55 33.34 11.90
C GLU A 370 1.08 34.60 12.59
N GLN A 371 1.76 34.45 13.73
CA GLN A 371 2.22 35.58 14.53
C GLN A 371 3.49 36.20 13.94
N SER A 372 3.57 37.54 13.99
CA SER A 372 4.77 38.30 13.61
C SER A 372 5.77 38.51 14.74
N ARG A 373 5.38 38.20 15.99
CA ARG A 373 6.23 38.34 17.17
C ARG A 373 7.40 37.35 17.12
N SER A 374 8.55 37.77 17.62
CA SER A 374 9.73 36.94 17.79
C SER A 374 9.54 35.87 18.88
N LYS A 375 10.42 34.87 18.90
CA LYS A 375 10.44 33.84 19.94
C LYS A 375 10.68 34.44 21.33
N ASP A 376 11.58 35.42 21.45
CA ASP A 376 11.89 36.07 22.73
C ASP A 376 10.70 36.87 23.27
N GLU A 377 9.99 37.60 22.42
CA GLU A 377 8.76 38.31 22.79
C GLU A 377 7.65 37.35 23.23
N ALA A 378 7.52 36.20 22.54
CA ALA A 378 6.56 35.17 22.94
C ALA A 378 6.91 34.54 24.29
N MET A 379 8.19 34.29 24.58
CA MET A 379 8.64 33.79 25.88
C MET A 379 8.34 34.81 26.99
N GLN A 380 8.68 36.09 26.78
CA GLN A 380 8.40 37.16 27.75
C GLN A 380 6.90 37.27 28.04
N LEU A 381 6.06 37.21 27.00
CA LEU A 381 4.61 37.22 27.17
C LEU A 381 4.12 35.99 27.93
N ALA A 382 4.62 34.79 27.60
CA ALA A 382 4.23 33.57 28.33
C ALA A 382 4.62 33.65 29.82
N GLN A 383 5.81 34.16 30.14
CA GLN A 383 6.24 34.36 31.53
C GLN A 383 5.40 35.40 32.26
N GLN A 384 5.06 36.51 31.60
CA GLN A 384 4.18 37.53 32.16
C GLN A 384 2.80 36.94 32.49
N LEU A 385 2.18 36.24 31.54
CA LEU A 385 0.86 35.65 31.73
C LEU A 385 0.87 34.55 32.80
N LEU A 386 1.94 33.77 32.91
CA LEU A 386 2.12 32.80 33.99
C LEU A 386 2.16 33.49 35.35
N ALA A 387 2.90 34.59 35.49
CA ALA A 387 2.95 35.35 36.74
C ALA A 387 1.56 35.91 37.12
N GLU A 388 0.82 36.45 36.16
CA GLU A 388 -0.54 36.94 36.40
C GLU A 388 -1.50 35.81 36.84
N ILE A 389 -1.40 34.62 36.23
CA ILE A 389 -2.17 33.44 36.63
C ILE A 389 -1.80 33.01 38.05
N GLN A 390 -0.51 32.99 38.40
CA GLN A 390 -0.01 32.65 39.74
C GLN A 390 -0.47 33.68 40.79
N ASP A 391 -0.61 34.95 40.42
CA ASP A 391 -1.17 36.02 41.25
C ASP A 391 -2.72 36.00 41.33
N GLY A 392 -3.36 35.00 40.71
CA GLY A 392 -4.80 34.72 40.85
C GLY A 392 -5.67 35.18 39.67
N ARG A 393 -5.09 35.60 38.54
CA ARG A 393 -5.84 35.87 37.31
C ARG A 393 -6.51 34.58 36.82
N ASP A 394 -7.78 34.66 36.40
CA ASP A 394 -8.51 33.50 35.91
C ASP A 394 -7.88 32.93 34.64
N PHE A 395 -7.56 31.64 34.67
CA PHE A 395 -6.88 30.95 33.57
C PHE A 395 -7.71 30.94 32.27
N ALA A 396 -9.02 30.75 32.37
CA ALA A 396 -9.88 30.66 31.20
C ALA A 396 -10.02 32.02 30.51
N GLU A 397 -10.06 33.12 31.27
CA GLU A 397 -10.02 34.46 30.70
C GLU A 397 -8.67 34.76 30.04
N VAL A 398 -7.54 34.42 30.67
CA VAL A 398 -6.21 34.55 30.03
C VAL A 398 -6.14 33.76 28.73
N ALA A 399 -6.67 32.53 28.71
CA ALA A 399 -6.70 31.72 27.51
C ALA A 399 -7.56 32.34 26.40
N LYS A 400 -8.75 32.85 26.72
CA LYS A 400 -9.62 33.53 25.73
C LYS A 400 -8.99 34.77 25.14
N GLU A 401 -8.30 35.56 25.96
CA GLU A 401 -7.71 36.83 25.53
C GLU A 401 -6.39 36.65 24.77
N HIS A 402 -5.55 35.70 25.16
CA HIS A 402 -4.15 35.66 24.72
C HIS A 402 -3.74 34.39 23.96
N SER A 403 -4.46 33.27 24.12
CA SER A 403 -4.07 32.01 23.49
C SER A 403 -4.27 32.05 21.97
N ASN A 404 -3.27 31.58 21.23
CA ASN A 404 -3.33 31.37 19.78
C ASN A 404 -3.83 29.96 19.41
N GLY A 405 -4.17 29.15 20.40
CA GLY A 405 -4.70 27.81 20.20
C GLY A 405 -6.18 27.80 19.81
N PRO A 406 -6.66 26.77 19.10
CA PRO A 406 -8.06 26.67 18.69
C PRO A 406 -9.04 26.53 19.86
N SER A 407 -8.56 26.08 21.03
CA SER A 407 -9.35 25.98 22.27
C SER A 407 -9.49 27.30 23.02
N ALA A 408 -8.85 28.39 22.56
CA ALA A 408 -8.89 29.70 23.22
C ALA A 408 -10.32 30.18 23.53
N PRO A 409 -11.30 30.12 22.60
CA PRO A 409 -12.66 30.57 22.88
C PRO A 409 -13.37 29.76 23.98
N GLN A 410 -12.90 28.52 24.24
CA GLN A 410 -13.39 27.66 25.31
C GLN A 410 -12.51 27.75 26.58
N GLY A 411 -11.78 28.84 26.76
CA GLY A 411 -10.90 29.01 27.93
C GLY A 411 -9.68 28.08 27.91
N GLY A 412 -9.27 27.65 26.72
CA GLY A 412 -8.11 26.78 26.53
C GLY A 412 -8.37 25.30 26.81
N VAL A 413 -9.60 24.89 27.13
CA VAL A 413 -9.96 23.52 27.52
C VAL A 413 -9.72 22.54 26.37
N LEU A 414 -8.98 21.47 26.64
CA LEU A 414 -8.60 20.43 25.66
C LEU A 414 -9.47 19.17 25.73
N GLY A 415 -10.36 19.08 26.73
CA GLY A 415 -11.12 17.87 27.02
C GLY A 415 -10.25 16.80 27.69
N GLU A 416 -10.74 15.57 27.65
CA GLU A 416 -10.07 14.40 28.24
C GLU A 416 -9.13 13.76 27.21
N PHE A 417 -7.87 13.52 27.59
CA PHE A 417 -6.89 12.86 26.72
C PHE A 417 -5.95 11.93 27.51
N PRO A 418 -5.49 10.83 26.86
CA PRO A 418 -4.51 9.92 27.42
C PRO A 418 -3.07 10.40 27.18
N ARG A 419 -2.13 9.80 27.90
CA ARG A 419 -0.70 9.98 27.64
C ARG A 419 -0.34 9.47 26.24
N GLY A 420 0.53 10.19 25.54
CA GLY A 420 0.95 9.94 24.16
C GLY A 420 0.06 10.59 23.10
N MET A 421 -0.99 11.34 23.50
CA MET A 421 -1.87 12.04 22.55
C MET A 421 -1.35 13.43 22.19
N MET A 422 -0.63 14.11 23.09
CA MET A 422 -0.04 15.42 22.81
C MET A 422 1.43 15.28 22.43
N VAL A 423 2.04 16.39 21.99
CA VAL A 423 3.49 16.43 21.73
C VAL A 423 4.28 16.12 23.02
N PRO A 424 5.46 15.49 22.94
CA PRO A 424 6.14 14.91 24.10
C PRO A 424 6.34 15.87 25.28
N GLU A 425 6.74 17.12 25.01
CA GLU A 425 7.00 18.13 26.04
C GLU A 425 5.71 18.56 26.75
N PHE A 426 4.62 18.71 25.98
CA PHE A 426 3.30 19.04 26.53
C PHE A 426 2.77 17.89 27.39
N ASP A 427 2.82 16.66 26.88
CA ASP A 427 2.36 15.47 27.60
C ASP A 427 3.14 15.27 28.90
N GLN A 428 4.47 15.39 28.86
CA GLN A 428 5.30 15.26 30.05
C GLN A 428 4.90 16.27 31.13
N ALA A 429 4.72 17.54 30.76
CA ALA A 429 4.32 18.58 31.69
C ALA A 429 2.90 18.33 32.22
N ALA A 430 1.91 18.12 31.35
CA ALA A 430 0.51 17.98 31.72
C ALA A 430 0.26 16.81 32.71
N PHE A 431 0.92 15.67 32.48
CA PHE A 431 0.78 14.49 33.32
C PHE A 431 1.61 14.51 34.60
N THR A 432 2.57 15.44 34.74
CA THR A 432 3.33 15.63 35.99
C THR A 432 2.61 16.58 36.96
N LEU A 433 1.68 17.40 36.45
CA LEU A 433 0.90 18.32 37.27
C LEU A 433 -0.05 17.57 38.21
N GLU A 434 -0.19 18.10 39.42
CA GLU A 434 -1.29 17.76 40.31
C GLU A 434 -2.60 18.40 39.81
N PRO A 435 -3.77 17.82 40.08
CA PRO A 435 -5.05 18.41 39.70
C PRO A 435 -5.19 19.86 40.23
N ASN A 436 -5.70 20.75 39.38
CA ASN A 436 -5.85 22.19 39.62
C ASN A 436 -4.54 22.99 39.76
N THR A 437 -3.40 22.45 39.35
CA THR A 437 -2.12 23.18 39.29
C THR A 437 -1.78 23.62 37.87
N VAL A 438 -0.83 24.56 37.77
CA VAL A 438 -0.37 25.17 36.52
C VAL A 438 1.11 24.86 36.32
N SER A 439 1.52 24.56 35.09
CA SER A 439 2.91 24.32 34.74
C SER A 439 3.74 25.60 34.69
N GLU A 440 5.06 25.43 34.71
CA GLU A 440 5.97 26.40 34.12
C GLU A 440 5.69 26.56 32.61
N VAL A 441 6.35 27.54 31.97
CA VAL A 441 6.26 27.70 30.52
C VAL A 441 6.92 26.51 29.82
N VAL A 442 6.16 25.80 28.99
CA VAL A 442 6.60 24.63 28.24
C VAL A 442 6.77 25.00 26.77
N GLU A 443 7.97 24.82 26.22
CA GLU A 443 8.19 25.01 24.79
C GLU A 443 7.83 23.74 23.99
N THR A 444 7.11 23.91 22.89
CA THR A 444 6.87 22.87 21.88
C THR A 444 7.13 23.44 20.47
N ALA A 445 7.03 22.59 19.44
CA ALA A 445 7.09 23.03 18.05
C ALA A 445 6.00 24.05 17.67
N PHE A 446 4.90 24.16 18.42
CA PHE A 446 3.81 25.09 18.16
C PHE A 446 3.98 26.46 18.85
N GLY A 447 4.89 26.57 19.81
CA GLY A 447 5.09 27.77 20.62
C GLY A 447 5.27 27.46 22.11
N PHE A 448 5.03 28.46 22.95
CA PHE A 448 5.08 28.32 24.41
C PHE A 448 3.71 28.02 24.98
N HIS A 449 3.63 27.07 25.89
CA HIS A 449 2.41 26.66 26.56
C HIS A 449 2.48 26.93 28.05
N ILE A 450 1.40 27.47 28.60
CA ILE A 450 1.09 27.38 30.02
C ILE A 450 -0.05 26.36 30.14
N ILE A 451 0.13 25.33 30.96
CA ILE A 451 -0.80 24.20 31.03
C ILE A 451 -1.40 24.17 32.42
N LYS A 452 -2.72 24.06 32.51
CA LYS A 452 -3.44 23.83 33.77
C LYS A 452 -4.10 22.47 33.72
N ARG A 453 -3.73 21.58 34.64
CA ARG A 453 -4.43 20.31 34.83
C ARG A 453 -5.73 20.58 35.59
N ILE A 454 -6.85 20.08 35.08
CA ILE A 454 -8.18 20.24 35.67
C ILE A 454 -8.49 19.02 36.55
N GLN A 455 -8.29 17.80 36.02
CA GLN A 455 -8.45 16.51 36.71
C GLN A 455 -7.31 15.57 36.34
#